data_AF-A0AAE0XRA6-F1
#
_entry.id   AF-A0AAE0XRA6-F1
#
_cell.length_a   1.000
_cell.length_b   1.000
_cell.length_c   1.000
_cell.angle_alpha   90.00
_cell.angle_beta   90.00
_cell.angle_gamma   90.00
#
_symmetry.space_group_name_H-M   'P 1'
#
loop_
_entity.id
_entity.type
_entity.pdbx_description
1 polymer ?
#
loop_
_entity_poly.entity_id
_entity_poly.type
_entity_poly.pdbx_seq_one_letter_code
_entity_poly.pdbx_strand_id
1 'polypeptide(L)'
;MKRKRGLGESYMGRQLDKRTKTYIPTERMQKVFGNRCDCKASHHRCRQIADVRREEIHKETWSLSWEQKRVFVKTAVESLAVKQSKTSQESRRKASLVYYLKDQGD
;
A
#
# COMPACT_ATOMS: atom_id res chain seq x y z
N MET A 1 6.12 12.65 15.42
CA MET A 1 6.37 12.18 14.04
C MET A 1 5.93 10.72 13.82
N LYS A 2 6.49 9.72 14.53
CA LYS A 2 6.11 8.30 14.36
C LYS A 2 4.62 8.02 14.58
N ARG A 3 4.01 8.59 15.62
CA ARG A 3 2.56 8.46 15.89
C ARG A 3 1.69 9.02 14.78
N LYS A 4 1.89 10.30 14.40
CA LYS A 4 1.17 10.95 13.29
C LYS A 4 1.27 10.17 11.98
N ARG A 5 2.48 9.72 11.63
CA ARG A 5 2.71 8.83 10.47
C ARG A 5 1.95 7.51 10.58
N GLY A 6 1.93 6.92 11.77
CA GLY A 6 1.16 5.73 12.09
C GLY A 6 -0.33 5.93 11.85
N LEU A 7 -0.90 7.06 12.27
CA LEU A 7 -2.32 7.39 12.12
C LEU A 7 -2.68 7.93 10.73
N GLY A 8 -1.70 8.18 9.87
CA GLY A 8 -1.94 8.80 8.56
C GLY A 8 -2.21 10.29 8.63
N GLU A 9 -1.91 10.95 9.74
CA GLU A 9 -2.05 12.41 9.91
C GLU A 9 -0.93 13.17 9.18
N SER A 10 -1.12 14.48 9.02
CA SER A 10 -0.07 15.34 8.48
C SER A 10 1.15 15.41 9.42
N TYR A 11 2.35 15.42 8.84
CA TYR A 11 3.58 15.55 9.61
C TYR A 11 4.72 16.16 8.80
N MET A 12 5.65 16.83 9.50
CA MET A 12 6.90 17.29 8.88
C MET A 12 7.85 16.12 8.67
N GLY A 13 8.08 15.77 7.40
CA GLY A 13 9.08 14.82 6.95
C GLY A 13 10.37 15.50 6.50
N ARG A 14 11.28 14.70 5.94
CA ARG A 14 12.48 15.18 5.25
C ARG A 14 12.49 14.57 3.85
N GLN A 15 12.87 15.35 2.85
CA GLN A 15 13.06 14.88 1.49
C GLN A 15 14.45 15.28 1.00
N LEU A 16 15.14 14.38 0.31
CA LEU A 16 16.42 14.69 -0.31
C LEU A 16 16.18 15.60 -1.51
N ASP A 17 16.73 16.81 -1.46
CA ASP A 17 16.88 17.63 -2.64
C ASP A 17 18.04 17.07 -3.48
N LYS A 18 17.72 16.66 -4.71
CA LYS A 18 18.70 16.03 -5.62
C LYS A 18 19.74 17.03 -6.11
N ARG A 19 19.43 18.32 -6.16
CA ARG A 19 20.29 19.39 -6.66
C ARG A 19 21.32 19.78 -5.62
N THR A 20 20.87 20.06 -4.39
CA THR A 20 21.75 20.49 -3.28
C THR A 20 22.35 19.31 -2.50
N LYS A 21 21.84 18.09 -2.72
CA LYS A 21 22.20 16.88 -1.96
C LYS A 21 21.93 17.00 -0.45
N THR A 22 21.04 17.91 -0.05
CA THR A 22 20.66 18.11 1.35
C THR A 22 19.22 17.66 1.61
N TYR A 23 18.93 17.32 2.87
CA TYR A 23 17.57 17.00 3.29
C TYR A 23 16.83 18.27 3.70
N ILE A 24 15.75 18.58 3.01
CA ILE A 24 14.88 19.72 3.34
C ILE A 24 13.65 19.23 4.11
N PRO A 25 13.13 20.02 5.08
CA PRO A 25 11.83 19.76 5.67
C PRO A 25 10.75 19.72 4.58
N THR A 26 9.84 18.76 4.65
CA THR A 26 8.74 18.64 3.68
C THR A 26 7.49 18.19 4.42
N GLU A 27 6.43 18.96 4.29
CA GLU A 27 5.13 18.59 4.83
C GLU A 27 4.60 17.34 4.10
N ARG A 28 4.22 16.33 4.88
CA ARG A 28 3.50 15.16 4.40
C ARG A 28 2.05 15.37 4.74
N MET A 29 1.19 15.43 3.73
CA MET A 29 -0.25 15.57 3.92
C MET A 29 -0.85 14.32 4.57
N GLN A 30 -1.98 14.54 5.25
CA GLN A 30 -2.78 13.46 5.81
C GLN A 30 -3.30 12.51 4.72
N LYS A 31 -3.61 11.28 5.12
CA LYS A 31 -4.17 10.23 4.26
C LYS A 31 -5.67 10.38 4.22
N VAL A 32 -6.16 10.79 3.05
CA VAL A 32 -7.59 11.00 2.77
C VAL A 32 -8.13 9.88 1.90
N PHE A 33 -9.41 9.56 2.09
CA PHE A 33 -10.13 8.64 1.22
C PHE A 33 -10.25 9.26 -0.18
N GLY A 34 -9.68 8.59 -1.17
CA GLY A 34 -9.68 9.06 -2.55
C GLY A 34 -10.75 8.41 -3.42
N ASN A 35 -11.03 9.07 -4.55
CA ASN A 35 -11.89 8.51 -5.59
C ASN A 35 -11.38 7.13 -6.05
N ARG A 36 -12.30 6.33 -6.62
CA ARG A 36 -11.96 5.03 -7.19
C ARG A 36 -10.95 5.21 -8.33
N CYS A 37 -9.94 4.34 -8.42
CA CYS A 37 -9.04 4.36 -9.58
C CYS A 37 -9.77 3.88 -10.84
N ASP A 38 -9.49 4.50 -11.98
CA ASP A 38 -9.88 3.98 -13.30
C ASP A 38 -8.82 3.01 -13.85
N CYS A 39 -8.55 1.99 -13.04
CA CYS A 39 -7.58 0.95 -13.36
C CYS A 39 -8.10 0.10 -14.54
N LYS A 40 -7.43 0.16 -15.71
CA LYS A 40 -7.82 -0.58 -16.93
C LYS A 40 -7.25 -2.00 -17.03
N ALA A 41 -6.24 -2.33 -16.23
CA ALA A 41 -5.59 -3.63 -16.30
C ALA A 41 -6.51 -4.73 -15.74
N SER A 42 -6.67 -5.83 -16.47
CA SER A 42 -7.60 -6.92 -16.14
C SER A 42 -7.31 -7.61 -14.80
N HIS A 43 -6.07 -7.56 -14.32
CA HIS A 43 -5.69 -8.13 -13.03
C HIS A 43 -6.03 -7.21 -11.85
N HIS A 44 -6.46 -5.97 -12.08
CA HIS A 44 -6.91 -5.07 -11.02
C HIS A 44 -8.39 -5.31 -10.70
N ARG A 45 -8.68 -5.75 -9.48
CA ARG A 45 -10.04 -5.99 -8.98
C ARG A 45 -10.71 -4.75 -8.37
N CYS A 46 -10.26 -3.56 -8.75
CA CYS A 46 -10.66 -2.30 -8.11
C CYS A 46 -12.16 -2.00 -8.22
N ARG A 47 -12.87 -2.56 -9.21
CA ARG A 47 -14.32 -2.41 -9.40
C ARG A 47 -15.16 -3.41 -8.59
N GLN A 48 -14.55 -4.48 -8.07
CA GLN A 48 -15.27 -5.55 -7.35
C GLN A 48 -15.68 -5.13 -5.93
N ILE A 49 -14.92 -4.24 -5.29
CA ILE A 49 -15.16 -3.80 -3.90
C ILE A 49 -16.10 -2.60 -3.93
N ALA A 50 -17.20 -2.61 -3.19
CA ALA A 50 -18.12 -1.47 -3.08
C ALA A 50 -17.44 -0.24 -2.45
N ASP A 51 -17.89 0.98 -2.78
CA ASP A 51 -17.30 2.21 -2.22
C ASP A 51 -17.46 2.28 -0.70
N VAL A 52 -18.59 1.81 -0.17
CA VAL A 52 -18.84 1.66 1.28
C VAL A 52 -17.74 0.83 1.92
N ARG A 53 -17.44 -0.35 1.35
CA ARG A 53 -16.39 -1.23 1.87
C ARG A 53 -15.00 -0.62 1.75
N ARG A 54 -14.72 0.14 0.68
CA ARG A 54 -13.44 0.87 0.55
C ARG A 54 -13.27 1.92 1.65
N GLU A 55 -14.35 2.61 2.03
CA GLU A 55 -14.33 3.60 3.10
C GLU A 55 -14.10 2.97 4.47
N GLU A 56 -14.75 1.83 4.74
CA GLU A 56 -14.51 1.02 5.95
C GLU A 56 -13.06 0.57 6.05
N ILE A 57 -12.52 -0.05 4.98
CA ILE A 57 -11.11 -0.47 4.93
C ILE A 57 -10.19 0.73 5.20
N HIS A 58 -10.49 1.91 4.67
CA HIS A 58 -9.71 3.11 4.91
C HIS A 58 -9.73 3.51 6.39
N LYS A 59 -10.92 3.57 7.00
CA LYS A 59 -11.11 3.91 8.42
C LYS A 59 -10.41 2.90 9.34
N GLU A 60 -10.69 1.60 9.14
CA GLU A 60 -10.07 0.49 9.87
C GLU A 60 -8.55 0.54 9.76
N THR A 61 -8.03 0.66 8.52
CA THR A 61 -6.57 0.69 8.31
C THR A 61 -5.96 1.81 9.13
N TRP A 62 -6.46 3.04 9.06
CA TRP A 62 -5.81 4.17 9.73
C TRP A 62 -6.00 4.19 11.25
N SER A 63 -7.01 3.50 11.80
CA SER A 63 -7.17 3.31 13.26
C SER A 63 -6.21 2.29 13.86
N LEU A 64 -5.64 1.39 13.07
CA LEU A 64 -4.70 0.36 13.55
C LEU A 64 -3.32 0.92 13.96
N SER A 65 -2.69 0.27 14.93
CA SER A 65 -1.28 0.47 15.27
C SER A 65 -0.36 0.01 14.12
N TRP A 66 0.92 0.39 14.19
CA TRP A 66 1.90 -0.01 13.17
C TRP A 66 2.11 -1.53 13.14
N GLU A 67 2.09 -2.17 14.31
CA GLU A 67 2.20 -3.61 14.49
C GLU A 67 0.99 -4.33 13.89
N GLN A 68 -0.21 -3.83 14.18
CA GLN A 68 -1.45 -4.37 13.61
C GLN A 68 -1.51 -4.22 12.10
N LYS A 69 -1.07 -3.07 11.55
CA LYS A 69 -0.93 -2.87 10.10
C LYS A 69 -0.01 -3.89 9.44
N ARG A 70 1.11 -4.21 10.09
CA ARG A 70 2.04 -5.24 9.58
C ARG A 70 1.37 -6.61 9.53
N VAL A 71 0.60 -6.98 10.56
CA VAL A 71 -0.16 -8.24 10.57
C VAL A 71 -1.21 -8.22 9.47
N PHE A 72 -2.01 -7.16 9.38
CA PHE A 72 -3.02 -6.99 8.32
C PHE A 72 -2.42 -7.21 6.92
N VAL A 73 -1.32 -6.51 6.60
CA VAL A 73 -0.64 -6.68 5.31
C VAL A 73 -0.15 -8.12 5.11
N LYS A 74 0.46 -8.74 6.12
CA LYS A 74 0.91 -10.15 6.02
C LYS A 74 -0.26 -11.10 5.73
N THR A 75 -1.43 -10.85 6.32
CA THR A 75 -2.62 -11.69 6.09
C THR A 75 -3.29 -11.43 4.74
N ALA A 76 -3.08 -10.26 4.14
CA ALA A 76 -3.68 -9.82 2.87
C ALA A 76 -2.79 -10.09 1.64
N VAL A 77 -1.57 -10.59 1.86
CA VAL A 77 -0.59 -10.86 0.80
C VAL A 77 -0.38 -12.36 0.65
N GLU A 78 -0.56 -12.86 -0.56
CA GLU A 78 -0.20 -14.21 -0.96
C GLU A 78 1.15 -14.19 -1.69
N SER A 79 2.05 -15.09 -1.29
CA SER A 79 3.33 -15.29 -1.97
C SER A 79 3.23 -16.47 -2.93
N LEU A 80 3.23 -16.20 -4.22
CA LEU A 80 3.19 -17.20 -5.28
C LEU A 80 4.58 -17.45 -5.87
N ALA A 81 4.84 -18.67 -6.33
CA ALA A 81 6.05 -18.98 -7.08
C ALA A 81 6.06 -18.23 -8.43
N VAL A 82 7.24 -17.83 -8.89
CA VAL A 82 7.40 -17.17 -10.20
C VAL A 82 7.18 -18.22 -11.30
N LYS A 83 6.09 -18.08 -12.06
CA LYS A 83 5.69 -19.09 -13.06
C LYS A 83 6.63 -19.16 -14.27
N GLN A 84 7.13 -18.04 -14.79
CA GLN A 84 8.11 -18.01 -15.90
C GLN A 84 8.98 -16.74 -15.86
N SER A 85 10.29 -16.91 -16.05
CA SER A 85 11.21 -15.80 -16.36
C SER A 85 11.19 -15.56 -17.87
N LYS A 86 10.91 -14.33 -18.31
CA LYS A 86 11.00 -13.95 -19.73
C LYS A 86 12.45 -13.84 -20.23
N THR A 87 13.42 -13.89 -19.32
CA THR A 87 14.84 -13.71 -19.59
C THR A 87 15.59 -14.97 -19.18
N SER A 88 16.56 -15.38 -20.01
CA SER A 88 17.47 -16.51 -19.75
C SER A 88 18.46 -16.27 -18.59
N GLN A 89 18.51 -15.04 -18.07
CA GLN A 89 19.24 -14.73 -16.84
C GLN A 89 18.44 -15.13 -15.60
N GLU A 90 19.13 -15.73 -14.64
CA GLU A 90 18.58 -16.06 -13.33
C GLU A 90 18.01 -14.79 -12.66
N SER A 91 16.69 -14.70 -12.61
CA SER A 91 16.03 -13.62 -11.89
C SER A 91 16.25 -13.80 -10.39
N ARG A 92 16.71 -12.75 -9.70
CA ARG A 92 16.77 -12.74 -8.23
C ARG A 92 15.38 -12.80 -7.55
N ARG A 93 14.30 -12.61 -8.31
CA ARG A 93 12.93 -12.73 -7.79
C ARG A 93 12.56 -14.20 -7.65
N LYS A 94 12.44 -14.65 -6.39
CA LYS A 94 12.02 -16.02 -6.03
C LYS A 94 10.50 -16.18 -5.90
N ALA A 95 9.77 -15.08 -5.69
CA ALA A 95 8.33 -15.08 -5.50
C ALA A 95 7.66 -13.84 -6.10
N SER A 96 6.40 -14.00 -6.47
CA SER A 96 5.46 -12.94 -6.85
C SER A 96 4.48 -12.73 -5.70
N LEU A 97 4.35 -11.48 -5.24
CA LEU A 97 3.38 -11.13 -4.19
C LEU A 97 2.07 -10.70 -4.86
N VAL A 98 0.97 -11.33 -4.48
CA VAL A 98 -0.37 -10.92 -4.89
C VAL A 98 -1.08 -10.32 -3.69
N TYR A 99 -1.68 -9.15 -3.91
CA TYR A 99 -2.33 -8.37 -2.87
C TYR A 99 -3.84 -8.47 -3.09
N TYR A 100 -4.54 -9.02 -2.10
CA TYR A 100 -5.99 -9.05 -2.11
C TYR A 100 -6.50 -8.19 -0.95
N LEU A 101 -7.31 -7.20 -1.27
CA LEU A 101 -8.15 -6.60 -0.23
C LEU A 101 -9.20 -7.65 0.10
N LYS A 102 -9.18 -8.14 1.35
CA LYS A 102 -10.14 -9.12 1.81
C LYS A 102 -11.52 -8.48 1.85
N ASP A 103 -12.41 -8.96 0.99
CA ASP A 103 -13.83 -8.78 1.18
C ASP A 103 -14.25 -9.75 2.29
N GLN A 104 -15.07 -9.31 3.25
CA GLN A 104 -15.55 -10.20 4.32
C GLN A 104 -16.64 -11.10 3.71
N GLY A 105 -16.21 -12.11 2.95
CA GLY A 105 -17.08 -13.05 2.23
C GLY A 105 -16.37 -14.31 1.70
N ASP A 106 -15.06 -14.46 1.97
CA ASP A 106 -14.24 -15.65 1.70
C ASP A 106 -13.52 -16.12 2.98
#